data_AF-V5FRZ2-F1
#
_entry.id   AF-V5FRZ2-F1
#
_cell.length_a   1.000
_cell.length_b   1.000
_cell.length_c   1.000
_cell.angle_alpha   90.00
_cell.angle_beta   90.00
_cell.angle_gamma   90.00
#
_symmetry.space_group_name_H-M   'P 1'
#
loop_
_entity.id
_entity.type
_entity.pdbx_description
1 polymer ?
#
loop_
_entity_poly.entity_id
_entity_poly.type
_entity_poly.pdbx_seq_one_letter_code
_entity_poly.pdbx_strand_id
1 'polypeptide(L)'
;FDPVVIFSNEVATISEIDNIFPFLNLNVQELDFEYRILGETELKKYANSDNVVEFWTNVDCIKNGINKKCKKMLVAKCIMSLPHSSAAAERVFSQLNLIKTKIRNKLLVPTCESLLHAKDMLRVQNKKCYEWVPPSNIVNYNKKV
;
A
#
# COMPACT_ATOMS: atom_id res chain seq x y z
N PHE A 1 -14.62 3.24 -0.32
CA PHE A 1 -13.44 3.48 -1.18
C PHE A 1 -13.43 2.60 -2.43
N ASP A 2 -14.45 1.76 -2.61
CA ASP A 2 -14.74 1.13 -3.89
C ASP A 2 -15.20 2.19 -4.91
N PRO A 3 -14.61 2.26 -6.12
CA PRO A 3 -15.05 3.17 -7.17
C PRO A 3 -16.55 3.10 -7.45
N VAL A 4 -17.15 1.90 -7.43
CA VAL A 4 -18.58 1.71 -7.72
C VAL A 4 -19.45 2.46 -6.71
N VAL A 5 -19.09 2.41 -5.43
CA VAL A 5 -19.81 3.09 -4.33
C VAL A 5 -19.61 4.61 -4.38
N ILE A 6 -18.46 5.07 -4.87
CA ILE A 6 -18.20 6.51 -5.03
C ILE A 6 -19.09 7.10 -6.13
N PHE A 7 -19.26 6.39 -7.25
CA PHE A 7 -20.08 6.86 -8.37
C PHE A 7 -21.56 6.53 -8.25
N SER A 8 -21.97 5.66 -7.32
CA SER A 8 -23.38 5.38 -7.01
C SER A 8 -24.04 6.52 -6.23
N ASN A 9 -23.26 7.42 -5.63
CA ASN A 9 -23.73 8.49 -4.74
C ASN A 9 -24.53 7.99 -3.52
N GLU A 10 -24.42 6.70 -3.17
CA GLU A 10 -25.09 6.12 -1.99
C GLU A 10 -24.53 6.67 -0.68
N VAL A 11 -23.23 6.99 -0.67
CA VAL A 11 -22.55 7.58 0.49
C VAL A 11 -22.40 9.08 0.24
N ALA A 12 -23.22 9.88 0.94
CA ALA A 12 -23.25 11.34 0.79
C ALA A 12 -22.08 12.07 1.47
N THR A 13 -21.48 11.46 2.49
CA THR A 13 -20.35 12.04 3.24
C THR A 13 -19.37 10.98 3.70
N ILE A 14 -18.10 11.36 3.76
CA ILE A 14 -17.02 10.54 4.34
C ILE A 14 -16.47 11.15 5.63
N SER A 15 -17.23 12.03 6.29
CA SER A 15 -16.78 12.78 7.45
C SER A 15 -16.40 11.90 8.65
N GLU A 16 -16.99 10.72 8.76
CA GLU A 16 -16.73 9.76 9.85
C GLU A 16 -15.32 9.19 9.83
N ILE A 17 -14.56 9.39 8.76
CA ILE A 17 -13.22 8.84 8.62
C ILE A 17 -12.23 9.37 9.67
N ASP A 18 -12.49 10.57 10.20
CA ASP A 18 -11.71 11.18 11.25
C ASP A 18 -11.85 10.41 12.58
N ASN A 19 -13.02 9.82 12.83
CA ASN A 19 -13.24 8.95 13.99
C ASN A 19 -12.47 7.63 13.87
N ILE A 20 -12.30 7.12 12.64
CA ILE A 20 -11.63 5.84 12.37
C ILE A 20 -10.11 6.03 12.36
N PHE A 21 -9.62 7.14 11.80
CA PHE A 21 -8.20 7.42 11.62
C PHE A 21 -7.80 8.80 12.20
N PRO A 22 -7.96 9.03 13.52
CA PRO A 22 -7.72 10.33 14.14
C PRO A 22 -6.25 10.79 14.03
N PHE A 23 -5.33 9.85 13.84
CA PHE A 23 -3.90 10.13 13.67
C PHE A 23 -3.56 10.80 12.33
N LEU A 24 -4.46 10.80 11.34
CA LEU A 24 -4.23 11.43 10.04
C LEU A 24 -4.40 12.95 10.06
N ASN A 25 -4.95 13.53 11.14
CA ASN A 25 -5.17 14.97 11.33
C ASN A 25 -5.73 15.65 10.07
N LEU A 26 -6.86 15.12 9.59
CA LEU A 26 -7.44 15.49 8.30
C LEU A 26 -8.33 16.71 8.44
N ASN A 27 -8.32 17.59 7.42
CA ASN A 27 -9.40 18.57 7.29
C ASN A 27 -10.60 17.86 6.65
N VAL A 28 -11.54 17.44 7.50
CA VAL A 28 -12.72 16.65 7.12
C VAL A 28 -13.59 17.38 6.08
N GLN A 29 -13.72 18.70 6.20
CA GLN A 29 -14.52 19.51 5.27
C GLN A 29 -13.86 19.57 3.88
N GLU A 30 -12.55 19.81 3.83
CA GLU A 30 -11.78 19.81 2.57
C GLU A 30 -11.88 18.44 1.89
N LEU A 31 -11.77 17.37 2.68
CA LEU A 31 -11.84 15.98 2.21
C LEU A 31 -13.24 15.61 1.68
N ASP A 32 -14.30 16.01 2.37
CA ASP A 32 -15.68 15.71 1.97
C ASP A 32 -16.08 16.47 0.69
N PHE A 33 -15.69 17.74 0.58
CA PHE A 33 -15.87 18.51 -0.65
C PHE A 33 -15.13 17.88 -1.82
N GLU A 34 -13.88 17.51 -1.57
CA GLU A 34 -13.06 16.78 -2.52
C GLU A 34 -13.75 15.46 -2.93
N TYR A 35 -14.29 14.68 -2.01
CA TYR A 35 -14.98 13.41 -2.30
C TYR A 35 -16.18 13.59 -3.24
N ARG A 36 -17.01 14.62 -3.01
CA ARG A 36 -18.17 14.90 -3.88
C ARG A 36 -17.76 15.25 -5.31
N ILE A 37 -16.71 16.07 -5.47
CA ILE A 37 -16.16 16.39 -6.80
C ILE A 37 -15.79 15.12 -7.55
N LEU A 38 -15.25 14.11 -6.86
CA LEU A 38 -14.78 12.88 -7.51
C LEU A 38 -15.93 12.11 -8.18
N GLY A 39 -17.12 12.08 -7.56
CA GLY A 39 -18.32 11.43 -8.11
C GLY A 39 -18.80 12.04 -9.44
N GLU A 40 -18.43 13.30 -9.72
CA GLU A 40 -18.82 14.03 -10.93
C GLU A 40 -17.73 14.00 -12.03
N THR A 41 -16.58 13.39 -11.78
CA THR A 41 -15.47 13.36 -12.75
C THR A 41 -15.67 12.34 -13.88
N GLU A 42 -15.00 12.56 -15.01
CA GLU A 42 -14.91 11.59 -16.13
C GLU A 42 -14.27 10.24 -15.75
N LEU A 43 -13.78 10.10 -14.51
CA LEU A 43 -13.25 8.85 -13.99
C LEU A 43 -14.32 7.76 -13.82
N LYS A 44 -15.61 8.09 -13.98
CA LYS A 44 -16.70 7.12 -14.00
C LYS A 44 -16.47 5.98 -15.01
N LYS A 45 -15.73 6.23 -16.09
CA LYS A 45 -15.33 5.19 -17.06
C LYS A 45 -14.45 4.08 -16.46
N TYR A 46 -13.75 4.37 -15.36
CA TYR A 46 -12.93 3.43 -14.61
C TYR A 46 -13.66 2.86 -13.39
N ALA A 47 -14.95 3.18 -13.18
CA ALA A 47 -15.72 2.68 -12.04
C ALA A 47 -15.79 1.15 -12.00
N ASN A 48 -15.85 0.53 -13.18
CA ASN A 48 -15.93 -0.92 -13.34
C ASN A 48 -14.57 -1.58 -13.55
N SER A 49 -13.45 -0.87 -13.32
CA SER A 49 -12.14 -1.52 -13.40
C SER A 49 -11.99 -2.47 -12.21
N ASP A 50 -11.67 -3.74 -12.47
CA ASP A 50 -11.39 -4.74 -11.42
C ASP A 50 -10.19 -4.35 -10.53
N ASN A 51 -9.41 -3.36 -10.96
CA ASN A 51 -8.22 -2.89 -10.27
C ASN A 51 -8.45 -1.56 -9.54
N VAL A 52 -8.89 -1.65 -8.29
CA VAL A 52 -9.06 -0.51 -7.37
C VAL A 52 -7.76 0.31 -7.22
N VAL A 53 -6.59 -0.34 -7.26
CA VAL A 53 -5.29 0.34 -7.15
C VAL A 53 -5.02 1.21 -8.38
N GLU A 54 -5.36 0.72 -9.57
CA GLU A 54 -5.23 1.48 -10.82
C GLU A 54 -6.18 2.68 -10.84
N PHE A 55 -7.42 2.50 -10.39
CA PHE A 55 -8.37 3.60 -10.23
C PHE A 55 -7.79 4.72 -9.35
N TRP A 56 -7.36 4.38 -8.13
CA TRP A 56 -6.80 5.38 -7.23
C TRP A 56 -5.50 5.97 -7.76
N THR A 57 -4.67 5.21 -8.48
CA THR A 57 -3.47 5.74 -9.15
C THR A 57 -3.83 6.82 -10.17
N ASN A 58 -4.90 6.62 -10.94
CA ASN A 58 -5.41 7.62 -11.88
C ASN A 58 -5.98 8.86 -11.17
N VAL A 59 -6.60 8.69 -9.99
CA VAL A 59 -7.00 9.82 -9.13
C VAL A 59 -5.78 10.62 -8.64
N ASP A 60 -4.61 10.00 -8.41
CA ASP A 60 -3.37 10.69 -8.01
C ASP A 60 -2.87 11.66 -9.09
N CYS A 61 -3.14 11.33 -10.35
CA CYS A 61 -2.74 12.12 -11.49
C CYS A 61 -3.61 13.37 -11.65
N ILE A 62 -4.80 13.42 -11.04
CA ILE A 62 -5.68 14.58 -11.08
C ILE A 62 -5.16 15.66 -10.13
N LYS A 63 -4.92 16.83 -10.71
CA LYS A 63 -4.57 18.04 -9.96
C LYS A 63 -5.76 18.98 -9.96
N ASN A 64 -5.99 19.65 -8.83
CA ASN A 64 -7.00 20.69 -8.74
C ASN A 64 -6.63 21.88 -9.66
N GLY A 65 -7.56 22.80 -9.92
CA GLY A 65 -7.32 23.99 -10.77
C GLY A 65 -6.16 24.91 -10.32
N ILE A 66 -5.63 24.69 -9.11
CA ILE A 66 -4.46 25.38 -8.53
C ILE A 66 -3.19 24.49 -8.62
N ASN A 67 -3.19 23.43 -9.44
CA ASN A 67 -2.09 22.49 -9.65
C ASN A 67 -1.63 21.74 -8.36
N LYS A 68 -2.45 21.76 -7.31
CA LYS A 68 -2.21 21.05 -6.04
C LYS A 68 -2.75 19.61 -6.14
N LYS A 69 -1.97 18.64 -5.63
CA LYS A 69 -2.43 17.24 -5.50
C LYS A 69 -3.56 17.16 -4.47
N CYS A 70 -4.61 16.39 -4.80
CA CYS A 70 -5.73 16.15 -3.90
C CYS A 70 -5.30 15.42 -2.62
N LYS A 71 -5.80 15.84 -1.46
CA LYS A 71 -5.52 15.16 -0.18
C LYS A 71 -6.29 13.83 -0.04
N LYS A 72 -7.37 13.64 -0.81
CA LYS A 72 -8.09 12.36 -1.04
C LYS A 72 -7.19 11.14 -1.16
N MET A 73 -6.06 11.31 -1.82
CA MET A 73 -5.09 10.27 -2.10
C MET A 73 -4.47 9.67 -0.83
N LEU A 74 -4.22 10.50 0.18
CA LEU A 74 -3.56 10.05 1.40
C LEU A 74 -4.44 9.03 2.13
N VAL A 75 -5.73 9.35 2.26
CA VAL A 75 -6.69 8.51 2.97
C VAL A 75 -6.92 7.19 2.23
N ALA A 76 -7.12 7.25 0.91
CA ALA A 76 -7.27 6.04 0.09
C ALA A 76 -6.01 5.16 0.15
N LYS A 77 -4.80 5.74 0.05
CA LYS A 77 -3.54 5.00 0.19
C LYS A 77 -3.39 4.37 1.57
N CYS A 78 -3.73 5.09 2.65
CA CYS A 78 -3.69 4.56 4.00
C CYS A 78 -4.60 3.35 4.14
N ILE A 79 -5.85 3.45 3.67
CA ILE A 79 -6.81 2.34 3.75
C ILE A 79 -6.36 1.14 2.92
N MET A 80 -5.88 1.36 1.68
CA MET A 80 -5.38 0.30 0.82
C MET A 80 -4.08 -0.33 1.33
N SER A 81 -3.33 0.36 2.18
CA SER A 81 -2.12 -0.20 2.83
C SER A 81 -2.44 -1.14 3.98
N LEU A 82 -3.68 -1.13 4.48
CA LEU A 82 -4.09 -2.01 5.57
C LEU A 82 -4.21 -3.45 5.05
N PRO A 83 -3.76 -4.45 5.83
CA PRO A 83 -3.96 -5.84 5.48
C PRO A 83 -5.46 -6.15 5.45
N HIS A 84 -5.94 -6.65 4.31
CA HIS A 84 -7.36 -6.95 4.08
C HIS A 84 -7.95 -8.00 5.05
N SER A 85 -7.10 -8.83 5.69
CA SER A 85 -7.54 -9.81 6.68
C SER A 85 -6.39 -10.31 7.56
N SER A 86 -6.75 -10.99 8.67
CA SER A 86 -5.81 -11.71 9.54
C SER A 86 -4.97 -12.76 8.79
N ALA A 87 -5.49 -13.32 7.69
CA ALA A 87 -4.76 -14.27 6.85
C ALA A 87 -3.46 -13.68 6.27
N ALA A 88 -3.37 -12.35 6.10
CA ALA A 88 -2.12 -11.69 5.72
C ALA A 88 -1.05 -11.85 6.80
N ALA A 89 -1.42 -11.69 8.08
CA ALA A 89 -0.51 -11.92 9.20
C ALA A 89 -0.15 -13.41 9.34
N GLU A 90 -1.12 -14.32 9.17
CA GLU A 90 -0.87 -15.76 9.17
C GLU A 90 0.11 -16.19 8.08
N ARG A 91 0.03 -15.58 6.90
CA ARG A 91 1.00 -15.81 5.82
C ARG A 91 2.42 -15.42 6.24
N VAL A 92 2.59 -14.29 6.94
CA VAL A 92 3.91 -13.88 7.47
C VAL A 92 4.39 -14.87 8.53
N PHE A 93 3.53 -15.31 9.45
CA PHE A 93 3.89 -16.31 10.45
C PHE A 93 4.25 -17.67 9.83
N SER A 94 3.55 -18.07 8.77
CA SER A 94 3.91 -19.27 8.00
C SER A 94 5.31 -19.15 7.40
N GLN A 95 5.67 -17.99 6.83
CA GLN A 95 7.03 -17.75 6.35
C GLN A 95 8.08 -17.77 7.46
N LEU A 96 7.75 -17.21 8.63
CA LEU A 96 8.63 -17.24 9.79
C LEU A 96 8.86 -18.68 10.28
N ASN A 97 7.83 -19.52 10.28
CA ASN A 97 7.94 -20.95 10.60
C ASN A 97 8.81 -21.71 9.59
N LEU A 98 8.78 -21.34 8.30
CA LEU A 98 9.68 -21.92 7.30
C LEU A 98 11.14 -21.51 7.50
N ILE A 99 11.39 -20.28 7.99
CA ILE A 99 12.73 -19.81 8.34
C ILE A 99 13.23 -20.55 9.60
N LYS A 100 12.39 -20.64 10.62
CA LYS A 100 12.64 -21.35 11.88
C LYS A 100 12.32 -22.83 11.74
N THR A 101 13.15 -23.57 10.99
CA THR A 101 13.02 -25.03 10.91
C THR A 101 13.38 -25.69 12.25
N LYS A 102 13.02 -26.97 12.43
CA LYS A 102 13.39 -27.76 13.63
C LYS A 102 14.89 -27.74 13.94
N ILE A 103 15.73 -27.60 12.91
CA ILE A 103 17.20 -27.56 13.01
C ILE A 103 17.70 -26.11 13.18
N ARG A 104 17.02 -25.11 12.61
CA ARG A 104 17.37 -23.67 12.69
C ARG A 104 16.45 -22.89 13.63
N ASN A 105 16.24 -23.40 14.84
CA ASN A 105 15.35 -22.81 15.85
C ASN A 105 15.94 -21.54 16.53
N LYS A 106 17.27 -21.47 16.70
CA LYS A 106 17.95 -20.45 17.53
C LYS A 106 18.43 -19.21 16.76
N LEU A 107 17.75 -18.81 15.69
CA LEU A 107 18.08 -17.57 15.01
C LEU A 107 17.68 -16.37 15.88
N LEU A 108 18.58 -15.38 15.99
CA LEU A 108 18.25 -14.11 16.62
C LEU A 108 17.10 -13.44 15.85
N VAL A 109 16.21 -12.77 16.59
CA VAL A 109 15.08 -12.01 16.02
C VAL A 109 15.50 -11.10 14.85
N PRO A 110 16.55 -10.26 14.96
CA PRO A 110 16.99 -9.40 13.84
C PRO A 110 17.42 -10.20 12.61
N THR A 111 17.95 -11.43 12.79
CA THR A 111 18.30 -12.31 11.68
C THR A 111 17.05 -12.86 10.98
N CYS A 112 16.03 -13.26 11.75
CA CYS A 112 14.75 -13.69 11.19
C CYS A 112 14.04 -12.54 10.44
N GLU A 113 14.07 -11.34 10.99
CA GLU A 113 13.53 -10.13 10.38
C GLU A 113 14.24 -9.81 9.05
N SER A 114 15.58 -9.82 9.05
CA SER A 114 16.38 -9.60 7.84
C SER A 114 16.08 -10.64 6.75
N LEU A 115 15.90 -11.91 7.13
CA LEU A 115 15.53 -12.99 6.20
C LEU A 115 14.12 -12.82 5.63
N LEU A 116 13.16 -12.39 6.45
CA LEU A 116 11.81 -12.08 5.99
C LEU A 116 11.84 -10.93 4.97
N HIS A 117 12.55 -9.84 5.26
CA HIS A 117 12.69 -8.71 4.35
C HIS A 117 13.39 -9.09 3.04
N ALA A 118 14.48 -9.87 3.11
CA ALA A 118 15.17 -10.34 1.91
C ALA A 118 14.25 -11.20 1.02
N LYS A 119 13.46 -12.09 1.63
CA LYS A 119 12.49 -12.90 0.89
C LYS A 119 11.38 -12.05 0.28
N ASP A 120 10.90 -11.04 1.00
CA ASP A 120 9.87 -10.14 0.50
C ASP A 120 10.37 -9.26 -0.66
N MET A 121 11.59 -8.74 -0.56
CA MET A 121 12.25 -8.01 -1.64
C MET A 121 12.31 -8.83 -2.93
N LEU A 122 12.75 -10.10 -2.83
CA LEU A 122 12.81 -11.01 -3.98
C LEU A 122 11.42 -11.27 -4.59
N ARG A 123 10.41 -11.43 -3.73
CA ARG A 123 9.01 -11.60 -4.13
C ARG A 123 8.49 -10.38 -4.90
N VAL A 124 8.72 -9.17 -4.40
CA VAL A 124 8.29 -7.91 -5.04
C VAL A 124 8.98 -7.73 -6.40
N GLN A 125 10.25 -8.10 -6.50
CA GLN A 125 11.00 -8.05 -7.77
C GLN A 125 10.65 -9.20 -8.73
N ASN A 126 9.81 -10.14 -8.30
CA ASN A 126 9.50 -11.38 -9.02
C ASN A 126 10.77 -12.14 -9.46
N LYS A 127 11.79 -12.16 -8.60
CA LYS A 127 13.08 -12.82 -8.83
C LYS A 127 13.30 -13.94 -7.83
N LYS A 128 13.99 -14.98 -8.26
CA LYS A 128 14.48 -16.03 -7.37
C LYS A 128 15.85 -15.64 -6.79
N CYS A 129 16.23 -16.31 -5.71
CA CYS A 129 17.49 -16.01 -5.00
C CYS A 129 18.75 -16.17 -5.88
N TYR A 130 18.71 -17.04 -6.89
CA TYR A 130 19.83 -17.25 -7.81
C TYR A 130 19.84 -16.29 -9.01
N GLU A 131 18.74 -15.56 -9.24
CA GLU A 131 18.62 -14.55 -10.30
C GLU A 131 18.98 -13.14 -9.80
N TRP A 132 18.99 -12.97 -8.48
CA TRP A 132 19.31 -11.70 -7.87
C TRP A 132 20.82 -11.43 -7.94
N VAL A 133 21.16 -10.28 -8.53
CA VAL A 133 22.54 -9.81 -8.61
C VAL A 133 22.72 -8.67 -7.60
N PRO A 134 23.69 -8.79 -6.67
CA PRO A 134 23.97 -7.72 -5.73
C PRO A 134 24.46 -6.46 -6.46
N PRO A 135 24.04 -5.26 -6.00
CA PRO A 135 24.50 -4.01 -6.58
C PRO A 135 26.02 -3.85 -6.40
N SER A 136 26.68 -3.22 -7.39
CA SER A 136 28.15 -3.18 -7.49
C SER A 136 28.83 -2.49 -6.30
N ASN A 137 28.13 -1.60 -5.61
CA ASN A 137 28.60 -0.94 -4.39
C ASN A 137 28.85 -1.95 -3.25
N ILE A 138 28.03 -3.00 -3.10
CA ILE A 138 28.20 -4.03 -2.08
C ILE A 138 29.37 -4.96 -2.45
N VAL A 139 29.48 -5.33 -3.73
CA VAL A 139 30.55 -6.22 -4.21
C VAL A 139 31.93 -5.56 -4.11
N ASN A 140 32.01 -4.27 -4.42
CA ASN A 140 33.27 -3.53 -4.41
C ASN A 140 33.66 -3.02 -3.01
N TYR A 141 32.78 -3.11 -2.01
CA TYR A 141 33.09 -2.73 -0.63
C TYR A 141 34.29 -3.53 -0.08
N ASN A 142 34.35 -4.83 -0.39
CA ASN A 142 35.42 -5.73 0.05
C ASN A 142 36.68 -5.70 -0.85
N LYS A 143 36.68 -4.93 -1.95
CA LYS A 143 37.84 -4.80 -2.85
C LYS A 143 38.71 -3.58 -2.54
N LYS A 144 38.31 -2.75 -1.57
CA LYS A 144 39.04 -1.55 -1.13
C LYS A 144 39.85 -1.78 0.16
N VAL A 145 40.03 -3.03 0.57
CA VAL A 145 40.94 -3.47 1.65
C VAL A 145 42.05 -4.28 1.01
#